data_AF-A0AAW2JWP2-F1
#
_entry.id   AF-A0AAW2JWP2-F1
#
_cell.length_a   1.000
_cell.length_b   1.000
_cell.length_c   1.000
_cell.angle_alpha   90.00
_cell.angle_beta   90.00
_cell.angle_gamma   90.00
#
_symmetry.space_group_name_H-M   'P 1'
#
loop_
_entity.id
_entity.type
_entity.pdbx_description
1 polymer ?
#
loop_
_entity_poly.entity_id
_entity_poly.type
_entity_poly.pdbx_seq_one_letter_code
_entity_poly.pdbx_strand_id
1 'polypeptide(L)'
;MTKKDPEHQKNNVQEPKLLGLNPGSNEKVLLKSGPYGYYVQLGEDRKGHLPKRASVSQIKNVDSITLEQALDLLQYPVTLGNHPDDGQPVILKLARMKPNEVTLEKALQLLQSNDVRRCGRPKRKVVVEEAVKAM
;
A
#
# COMPACT_ATOMS: atom_id res chain seq x y z
N MET A 1 31.56 9.35 -2.47
CA MET A 1 30.11 9.46 -2.69
C MET A 1 29.36 9.02 -1.43
N THR A 2 28.91 9.97 -0.62
CA THR A 2 28.29 9.73 0.68
C THR A 2 26.87 9.21 0.51
N LYS A 3 26.64 7.94 0.90
CA LYS A 3 25.29 7.40 1.09
C LYS A 3 24.71 8.14 2.31
N LYS A 4 23.79 9.08 2.08
CA LYS A 4 23.01 9.71 3.15
C LYS A 4 21.85 8.75 3.45
N ASP A 5 22.13 7.74 4.26
CA ASP A 5 21.08 6.94 4.87
C ASP A 5 20.21 7.88 5.74
N PRO A 6 18.88 7.89 5.59
CA PRO A 6 18.04 8.75 6.40
C PRO A 6 18.09 8.27 7.85
N GLU A 7 18.65 9.13 8.71
CA GLU A 7 18.79 8.95 10.15
C GLU A 7 17.44 8.57 10.78
N HIS A 8 17.34 7.32 11.23
CA HIS A 8 16.25 6.88 12.11
C HIS A 8 16.47 7.54 13.48
N GLN A 9 15.80 8.67 13.71
CA GLN A 9 15.82 9.35 15.00
C GLN A 9 15.10 8.51 16.06
N LYS A 10 15.95 7.94 16.93
CA LYS A 10 15.83 7.74 18.37
C LYS A 10 14.42 7.83 18.98
N ASN A 11 14.02 6.70 19.57
CA ASN A 11 13.07 6.52 20.67
C ASN A 11 12.71 7.81 21.42
N ASN A 12 11.66 8.47 20.97
CA ASN A 12 10.80 9.25 21.84
C ASN A 12 9.40 8.70 21.57
N VAL A 13 8.70 8.27 22.62
CA VAL A 13 7.30 7.83 22.50
C VAL A 13 6.52 9.07 22.13
N GLN A 14 6.46 9.39 20.83
CA GLN A 14 5.68 10.51 20.36
C GLN A 14 4.22 10.21 20.67
N GLU A 15 3.56 11.17 21.32
CA GLU A 15 2.13 11.08 21.61
C GLU A 15 1.35 10.86 20.30
N PRO A 16 0.26 10.07 20.36
CA PRO A 16 -0.58 9.85 19.20
C PRO A 16 -1.12 11.18 18.68
N LYS A 17 -0.71 11.57 17.46
CA LYS A 17 -1.18 12.80 16.82
C LYS A 17 -2.50 12.53 16.09
N LEU A 18 -3.56 13.24 16.47
CA LEU A 18 -4.82 13.19 15.75
C LEU A 18 -4.69 13.97 14.44
N LEU A 19 -4.92 13.30 13.31
CA LEU A 19 -4.91 13.91 11.98
C LEU A 19 -6.29 14.43 11.57
N GLY A 20 -7.36 13.78 12.05
CA GLY A 20 -8.74 14.18 11.76
C GLY A 20 -9.72 13.02 11.85
N LEU A 21 -10.88 13.18 11.22
CA LEU A 21 -11.93 12.17 11.12
C LEU A 21 -12.06 11.70 9.67
N ASN A 22 -12.27 10.40 9.48
CA ASN A 22 -12.58 9.85 8.16
C ASN A 22 -13.99 10.27 7.74
N PRO A 23 -14.19 10.99 6.61
CA PRO A 23 -15.52 11.43 6.17
C PRO A 23 -16.48 10.29 5.86
N GLY A 24 -16.00 9.09 5.52
CA GLY A 24 -16.86 7.94 5.20
C GLY A 24 -17.33 7.13 6.41
N SER A 25 -16.54 7.08 7.48
CA SER A 25 -16.79 6.20 8.64
C SER A 25 -16.95 6.96 9.95
N ASN A 26 -16.66 8.26 9.96
CA ASN A 26 -16.59 9.12 11.14
C ASN A 26 -15.60 8.62 12.23
N GLU A 27 -14.62 7.79 11.82
CA GLU A 27 -13.59 7.24 12.70
C GLU A 27 -12.39 8.17 12.79
N LYS A 28 -11.75 8.25 13.96
CA LYS A 28 -10.53 9.04 14.17
C LYS A 28 -9.36 8.45 13.40
N VAL A 29 -8.61 9.30 12.71
CA VAL A 29 -7.36 8.93 12.06
C VAL A 29 -6.20 9.40 12.94
N LEU A 30 -5.45 8.44 13.49
CA LEU A 30 -4.37 8.68 14.45
C LEU A 30 -3.03 8.33 13.84
N LEU A 31 -2.05 9.21 13.98
CA LEU A 31 -0.65 8.93 13.69
C LEU A 31 0.05 8.48 14.98
N LYS A 32 0.62 7.28 14.97
CA LYS A 32 1.27 6.65 16.13
C LYS A 32 2.70 6.24 15.77
N SER A 33 3.57 6.24 16.77
CA SER A 33 4.92 5.70 16.67
C SER A 33 4.95 4.26 17.19
N GLY A 34 5.63 3.36 16.48
CA GLY A 34 5.80 1.96 16.85
C GLY A 34 7.23 1.47 16.58
N PRO A 35 7.53 0.20 16.92
CA PRO A 35 8.90 -0.36 16.78
C PRO A 35 9.40 -0.40 15.34
N TYR A 36 8.50 -0.43 14.36
CA TYR A 36 8.81 -0.44 12.93
C TYR A 36 8.70 0.95 12.27
N GLY A 37 8.62 2.01 13.10
CA GLY A 37 8.42 3.38 12.65
C GLY A 37 6.97 3.85 12.79
N TYR A 38 6.68 4.99 12.15
CA TYR A 38 5.38 5.63 12.21
C TYR A 38 4.33 4.90 11.38
N TYR A 39 3.13 4.84 11.93
CA TYR A 39 1.98 4.25 11.28
C TYR A 39 0.72 5.08 11.54
N VAL A 40 -0.19 5.06 10.58
CA VAL A 40 -1.54 5.62 10.74
C VAL A 40 -2.50 4.51 11.12
N GLN A 41 -3.44 4.84 11.98
CA GLN A 41 -4.49 3.95 12.47
C GLN A 41 -5.85 4.59 12.25
N LEU A 42 -6.78 3.83 11.69
CA LEU A 42 -8.19 4.18 11.58
C LEU A 42 -8.94 3.65 12.80
N GLY A 43 -9.55 4.55 13.55
CA GLY A 43 -10.26 4.25 14.79
C GLY A 43 -9.34 4.10 16.00
N GLU A 44 -9.96 4.03 17.17
CA GLU A 44 -9.26 3.78 18.43
C GLU A 44 -9.09 2.28 18.66
N ASP A 45 -8.10 1.90 19.45
CA ASP A 45 -7.92 0.51 19.88
C ASP A 45 -9.07 0.13 20.82
N ARG A 46 -9.99 -0.73 20.34
CA ARG A 46 -11.12 -1.24 21.12
C ARG A 46 -10.97 -2.74 21.35
N LYS A 47 -11.33 -3.22 22.54
CA LYS A 47 -11.31 -4.67 22.84
C LYS A 47 -12.21 -5.41 21.85
N GLY A 48 -11.63 -6.35 21.11
CA GLY A 48 -12.34 -7.17 20.11
C GLY A 48 -12.36 -6.62 18.68
N HIS A 49 -11.78 -5.45 18.42
CA HIS A 49 -11.70 -4.89 17.07
C HIS A 49 -10.24 -4.66 16.66
N LEU A 50 -9.82 -5.21 15.52
CA LEU A 50 -8.52 -4.88 14.92
C LEU A 50 -8.68 -3.62 14.06
N PRO A 51 -8.20 -2.45 14.50
CA PRO A 51 -8.28 -1.25 13.69
C PRO A 51 -7.42 -1.41 12.42
N LYS A 52 -7.85 -0.77 11.33
CA LYS A 52 -7.03 -0.73 10.12
C LYS A 52 -5.79 0.13 10.39
N ARG A 53 -4.62 -0.38 10.00
CA ARG A 53 -3.33 0.28 10.19
C ARG A 53 -2.56 0.29 8.88
N ALA A 54 -1.84 1.37 8.62
CA ALA A 54 -0.95 1.47 7.47
C ALA A 54 0.38 2.12 7.87
N SER A 55 1.48 1.60 7.33
CA SER A 55 2.81 2.16 7.58
C SER A 55 3.02 3.47 6.81
N VAL A 56 3.66 4.43 7.46
CA VAL A 56 4.01 5.75 6.90
C VAL A 56 5.43 5.75 6.30
N SER A 57 6.11 4.61 6.22
CA SER A 57 7.51 4.54 5.73
C SER A 57 7.72 5.12 4.31
N GLN A 58 6.66 5.32 3.52
CA GLN A 58 6.76 5.94 2.20
C GLN A 58 6.84 7.47 2.23
N ILE A 59 6.42 8.09 3.34
CA ILE A 59 6.39 9.54 3.50
C ILE A 59 7.73 9.99 4.09
N LYS A 60 8.38 10.93 3.40
CA LYS A 60 9.70 11.46 3.82
C LYS A 60 9.61 12.29 5.10
N ASN A 61 8.53 13.07 5.25
CA ASN A 61 8.31 13.97 6.38
C ASN A 61 7.03 13.57 7.11
N VAL A 62 7.17 12.83 8.19
CA VAL A 62 6.04 12.33 8.98
C VAL A 62 5.28 13.46 9.66
N ASP A 63 5.98 14.52 10.09
CA ASP A 63 5.37 15.65 10.81
C ASP A 63 4.36 16.44 9.95
N SER A 64 4.61 16.49 8.64
CA SER A 64 3.79 17.19 7.64
C SER A 64 2.72 16.31 7.00
N ILE A 65 2.47 15.10 7.52
CA ILE A 65 1.44 14.22 6.98
C ILE A 65 0.06 14.86 7.10
N THR A 66 -0.71 14.81 6.02
CA THR A 66 -2.09 15.30 5.99
C THR A 66 -3.10 14.17 6.19
N LEU A 67 -4.33 14.53 6.56
CA LEU A 67 -5.43 13.57 6.67
C LEU A 67 -5.67 12.80 5.36
N GLU A 68 -5.63 13.49 4.22
CA GLU A 68 -5.79 12.88 2.89
C GLU A 68 -4.75 11.80 2.61
N GLN A 69 -3.47 12.10 2.91
CA GLN A 69 -2.39 11.13 2.75
C GLN A 69 -2.56 9.92 3.66
N ALA A 70 -3.03 10.12 4.89
CA ALA A 70 -3.29 9.03 5.82
C ALA A 70 -4.46 8.15 5.32
N LEU A 71 -5.53 8.76 4.81
CA LEU A 71 -6.66 8.03 4.22
C LEU A 71 -6.24 7.25 2.97
N ASP A 72 -5.38 7.80 2.13
CA ASP A 72 -4.80 7.10 0.98
C ASP A 72 -4.05 5.84 1.41
N LEU A 73 -3.21 5.94 2.45
CA LEU A 73 -2.47 4.78 2.98
C LEU A 73 -3.40 3.72 3.60
N LEU A 74 -4.48 4.13 4.24
CA LEU A 74 -5.44 3.22 4.89
C LEU A 74 -6.36 2.48 3.92
N GLN A 75 -6.42 2.88 2.65
CA GLN A 75 -7.23 2.22 1.62
C GLN A 75 -6.62 0.88 1.15
N TYR A 76 -5.32 0.69 1.29
CA TYR A 76 -4.67 -0.55 0.85
C TYR A 76 -4.97 -1.74 1.77
N PRO A 77 -5.03 -2.98 1.24
CA PRO A 77 -4.88 -3.36 -0.17
C PRO A 77 -6.15 -3.11 -1.00
N VAL A 78 -5.99 -2.61 -2.23
CA VAL A 78 -7.11 -2.35 -3.17
C VAL A 78 -7.09 -3.37 -4.31
N THR A 79 -8.24 -3.95 -4.62
CA THR A 79 -8.42 -4.82 -5.79
C THR A 79 -8.87 -3.99 -6.98
N LEU A 80 -8.09 -3.99 -8.07
CA LEU A 80 -8.35 -3.17 -9.27
C LEU A 80 -9.23 -3.88 -10.31
N GLY A 81 -9.32 -5.21 -10.25
CA GLY A 81 -10.06 -6.04 -11.19
C GLY A 81 -9.37 -7.39 -11.42
N ASN A 82 -9.84 -8.13 -12.42
CA ASN A 82 -9.28 -9.43 -12.78
C ASN A 82 -8.36 -9.31 -14.00
N HIS A 83 -7.27 -10.06 -14.00
CA HIS A 83 -6.34 -10.12 -15.12
C HIS A 83 -7.03 -10.78 -16.34
N PRO A 84 -6.92 -10.22 -17.56
CA PRO A 84 -7.60 -10.76 -18.73
C PRO A 84 -7.13 -12.17 -19.11
N ASP A 85 -5.82 -12.45 -19.01
CA ASP A 85 -5.27 -13.77 -19.37
C ASP A 85 -5.59 -14.91 -18.38
N ASP A 86 -5.55 -14.65 -17.07
CA ASP A 86 -5.65 -15.72 -16.05
C ASP A 86 -6.91 -15.64 -15.18
N GLY A 87 -7.71 -14.56 -15.31
CA GLY A 87 -8.88 -14.32 -14.47
C GLY A 87 -8.59 -14.04 -12.99
N GLN A 88 -7.32 -13.94 -12.58
CA GLN A 88 -6.93 -13.73 -11.18
C GLN A 88 -7.05 -12.25 -10.75
N PRO A 89 -7.36 -11.95 -9.48
CA PRO A 89 -7.51 -10.58 -9.00
C PRO A 89 -6.16 -9.84 -8.95
N VAL A 90 -6.10 -8.67 -9.56
CA VAL A 90 -4.98 -7.74 -9.50
C VAL A 90 -5.13 -6.87 -8.25
N ILE A 91 -4.26 -7.12 -7.28
CA ILE A 91 -4.28 -6.44 -5.98
C ILE A 91 -3.09 -5.47 -5.91
N LEU A 92 -3.39 -4.20 -5.64
CA LEU A 92 -2.39 -3.18 -5.38
C LEU A 92 -2.03 -3.22 -3.89
N LYS A 93 -0.78 -3.62 -3.59
CA LYS A 93 -0.23 -3.67 -2.24
C LYS A 93 0.70 -2.48 -2.03
N LEU A 94 0.40 -1.66 -1.02
CA LEU A 94 1.18 -0.51 -0.51
C LEU A 94 2.10 0.12 -1.57
N ALA A 95 1.52 0.91 -2.47
CA ALA A 95 2.24 1.50 -3.59
C ALA A 95 2.58 2.97 -3.33
N ARG A 96 3.71 3.44 -3.88
CA ARG A 96 4.03 4.87 -4.03
C ARG A 96 3.05 5.61 -4.98
N MET A 97 1.93 4.99 -5.34
CA MET A 97 0.98 5.40 -6.37
C MET A 97 -0.42 5.29 -5.81
N LYS A 98 -1.19 6.37 -5.89
CA LYS A 98 -2.54 6.44 -5.32
C LYS A 98 -3.48 5.44 -6.00
N PRO A 99 -4.44 4.82 -5.28
CA PRO A 99 -5.38 3.87 -5.88
C PRO A 99 -6.13 4.47 -7.07
N ASN A 100 -6.54 5.73 -6.95
CA ASN A 100 -7.29 6.45 -8.00
C ASN A 100 -6.48 6.73 -9.28
N GLU A 101 -5.15 6.67 -9.22
CA GLU A 101 -4.26 6.92 -10.37
C GLU A 101 -3.84 5.63 -11.10
N VAL A 102 -4.17 4.45 -10.54
CA VAL A 102 -3.77 3.15 -11.08
C VAL A 102 -5.01 2.46 -11.64
N THR A 103 -5.16 2.51 -12.96
CA THR A 103 -6.14 1.70 -13.70
C THR A 103 -5.68 0.24 -13.82
N LEU A 104 -6.61 -0.66 -14.13
CA LEU A 104 -6.30 -2.06 -14.39
C LEU A 104 -5.24 -2.20 -15.50
N GLU A 105 -5.37 -1.46 -16.60
CA GLU A 105 -4.41 -1.47 -17.71
C GLU A 105 -2.98 -1.09 -17.27
N LYS A 106 -2.86 -0.02 -16.48
CA LYS A 106 -1.57 0.44 -15.96
C LYS A 106 -0.97 -0.56 -14.98
N ALA A 107 -1.81 -1.22 -14.17
CA ALA A 107 -1.37 -2.30 -13.29
C ALA A 107 -0.87 -3.52 -14.08
N LEU A 108 -1.52 -3.88 -15.19
CA LEU A 108 -1.08 -4.94 -16.10
C LEU A 108 0.28 -4.60 -16.76
N GLN A 109 0.47 -3.35 -17.19
CA GLN A 109 1.75 -2.89 -17.72
C GLN A 109 2.88 -2.98 -16.68
N LEU A 110 2.60 -2.61 -15.43
CA LEU A 110 3.56 -2.72 -14.33
C LEU A 110 3.89 -4.17 -13.98
N LEU A 111 2.93 -5.10 -14.06
CA LEU A 111 3.14 -6.54 -13.87
C LEU A 111 4.10 -7.13 -14.92
N GLN A 112 4.06 -6.64 -16.15
CA GLN A 112 4.97 -7.06 -17.22
C GLN A 112 6.39 -6.48 -17.04
N SER A 113 6.49 -5.30 -16.42
CA SER A 113 7.75 -4.62 -16.10
C SER A 113 8.56 -5.30 -15.00
N ASN A 114 9.80 -4.86 -14.77
CA ASN A 114 10.65 -5.38 -13.68
C ASN A 114 10.20 -4.92 -12.27
N ASP A 115 9.17 -4.08 -12.14
CA ASP A 115 8.63 -3.60 -10.86
C ASP A 115 7.62 -4.57 -10.20
N VAL A 116 7.80 -5.87 -10.44
CA VAL A 116 6.95 -6.98 -9.95
C VAL A 116 6.76 -7.00 -8.43
N ARG A 117 7.68 -6.41 -7.65
CA ARG A 117 7.55 -6.35 -6.18
C ARG A 117 6.39 -5.47 -5.71
N ARG A 118 5.89 -4.55 -6.55
CA ARG A 118 4.80 -3.61 -6.22
C ARG A 118 3.40 -4.18 -6.53
N CYS A 119 3.32 -5.06 -7.51
CA CYS A 119 2.11 -5.76 -7.93
C CYS A 119 2.42 -7.25 -7.86
N GLY A 120 2.07 -7.88 -6.74
CA GLY A 120 2.60 -9.20 -6.38
C GLY A 120 2.21 -10.31 -7.36
N ARG A 121 3.00 -10.53 -8.41
CA ARG A 121 2.94 -11.75 -9.23
C ARG A 121 4.29 -12.07 -9.87
N PRO A 122 5.00 -13.14 -9.48
CA PRO A 122 6.15 -13.60 -10.25
C PRO A 122 5.70 -13.99 -11.67
N LYS A 123 6.47 -13.58 -12.68
CA LYS A 123 6.20 -13.86 -14.10
C LYS A 123 5.97 -15.36 -14.29
N ARG A 124 4.74 -15.76 -14.62
CA ARG A 124 4.50 -17.11 -15.14
C ARG A 124 5.09 -17.10 -16.54
N LYS A 125 6.16 -17.88 -16.77
CA LYS A 125 6.69 -18.13 -18.11
C LYS A 125 5.53 -18.67 -18.93
N VAL A 126 5.16 -17.99 -20.01
CA VAL A 126 4.14 -18.49 -20.95
C VAL A 126 4.68 -19.83 -21.45
N VAL A 127 4.08 -20.93 -20.99
CA VAL A 127 4.28 -22.23 -21.63
C VAL A 127 3.38 -22.14 -22.86
N VAL A 128 3.98 -21.81 -24.00
CA VAL A 128 3.36 -21.99 -25.31
C VAL A 128 3.15 -23.50 -25.47
N GLU A 129 1.93 -23.97 -25.18
CA GLU A 129 1.47 -25.24 -25.73
C GLU A 129 1.22 -25.01 -27.23
N GLU A 130 2.24 -25.30 -28.03
CA GLU A 130 2.03 -25.60 -29.44
C GLU A 130 1.20 -26.88 -29.52
N ALA A 131 -0.12 -26.70 -29.61
CA ALA A 131 -1.03 -27.79 -29.95
C ALA A 131 -0.72 -28.24 -31.39
N VAL A 132 0.00 -29.35 -31.49
CA VAL A 132 0.17 -30.16 -32.68
C VAL A 132 -1.20 -30.43 -33.30
N LYS A 133 -1.46 -29.86 -34.48
CA LYS A 133 -2.53 -30.31 -35.37
C LYS A 133 -1.89 -30.80 -36.67
N ALA A 134 -1.30 -31.98 -36.58
CA ALA A 134 -0.98 -32.84 -37.71
C ALA A 134 -1.69 -34.18 -37.48
N MET A 135 -2.92 -34.28 -37.98
CA MET A 135 -3.56 -35.51 -38.43
C MET A 135 -4.84 -35.18 -39.19
#